data_AF-A0A2M7SMW0-F1
#
_entry.id   AF-A0A2M7SMW0-F1
#
_cell.length_a   1.000
_cell.length_b   1.000
_cell.length_c   1.000
_cell.angle_alpha   90.00
_cell.angle_beta   90.00
_cell.angle_gamma   90.00
#
_symmetry.space_group_name_H-M   'P 1'
#
loop_
_entity.id
_entity.type
_entity.pdbx_description
1 polymer ?
#
loop_
_entity_poly.entity_id
_entity_poly.type
_entity_poly.pdbx_seq_one_letter_code
_entity_poly.pdbx_strand_id
1 'polypeptide(L)'
;MGKKGVALIITLITLFCFVILGIAFLTILNSAYRVSSVQERGMKAFWLAEAGAEKTVVPILKDTGWSDNSDSSFSEGLGEGNFEIGIDYIGTNAQVKITSKGMVRGIERTIEMRIINIVGESVAFKSAIFTAKNLTYKGNPVVNGDIVAKGTISGKKSIKGDNTQTENSSEPFPTLDEDYFRTLAKVNKANGNSGVNGNYFQGGNPSFDSLN
;
A
#
# COMPACT_ATOMS: atom_id res chain seq x y z
N MET A 1 -9.70 60.17 62.79
CA MET A 1 -9.36 58.76 63.09
C MET A 1 -9.94 57.72 62.12
N GLY A 2 -10.76 58.06 61.11
CA GLY A 2 -11.40 57.08 60.20
C GLY A 2 -10.53 56.47 59.07
N LYS A 3 -9.29 56.93 58.85
CA LYS A 3 -8.46 56.49 57.71
C LYS A 3 -7.80 55.10 57.91
N LYS A 4 -7.59 54.66 59.15
CA LYS A 4 -6.89 53.39 59.44
C LYS A 4 -7.77 52.14 59.22
N GLY A 5 -9.07 52.22 59.46
CA GLY A 5 -10.01 51.10 59.20
C GLY A 5 -10.28 50.88 57.72
N VAL A 6 -10.37 51.96 56.94
CA VAL A 6 -10.60 51.88 55.49
C VAL A 6 -9.42 51.25 54.75
N ALA A 7 -8.18 51.55 55.16
CA ALA A 7 -6.98 50.94 54.59
C ALA A 7 -6.96 49.41 54.80
N LEU A 8 -7.37 48.93 55.99
CA LEU A 8 -7.48 47.50 56.28
C LEU A 8 -8.49 46.82 55.34
N ILE A 9 -9.67 47.41 55.18
CA ILE A 9 -10.74 46.85 54.32
C ILE A 9 -10.29 46.79 52.86
N ILE A 10 -9.64 47.84 52.34
CA ILE A 10 -9.16 47.86 50.95
C ILE A 10 -8.11 46.77 50.72
N THR A 11 -7.12 46.63 51.62
CA THR A 11 -6.10 45.58 51.48
C THR A 11 -6.70 44.18 51.56
N LEU A 12 -7.71 43.96 52.41
CA LEU A 12 -8.42 42.70 52.51
C LEU A 12 -9.15 42.36 51.20
N ILE A 13 -9.89 43.32 50.62
CA ILE A 13 -10.59 43.13 49.34
C ILE A 13 -9.59 42.83 48.23
N THR A 14 -8.48 43.58 48.14
CA THR A 14 -7.43 43.34 47.16
C THR A 14 -6.80 41.96 47.33
N LEU A 15 -6.55 41.52 48.56
CA LEU A 15 -6.04 40.18 48.86
C LEU A 15 -7.02 39.10 48.39
N PHE A 16 -8.33 39.26 48.65
CA PHE A 16 -9.36 38.35 48.17
C PHE A 16 -9.40 38.28 46.64
N CYS A 17 -9.28 39.41 45.94
CA CYS A 17 -9.17 39.42 44.49
C CYS A 17 -7.96 38.61 44.00
N PHE A 18 -6.79 38.74 44.64
CA PHE A 18 -5.62 37.95 44.28
C PHE A 18 -5.80 36.45 44.54
N VAL A 19 -6.48 36.07 45.62
CA VAL A 19 -6.76 34.65 45.90
C VAL A 19 -7.68 34.06 44.83
N ILE A 20 -8.74 34.77 44.45
CA ILE A 20 -9.67 34.32 43.39
C ILE A 20 -8.94 34.18 42.05
N LEU A 21 -8.10 35.16 41.69
CA LEU A 21 -7.28 35.10 40.48
C LEU A 21 -6.27 33.94 40.53
N GLY A 22 -5.65 33.69 41.68
CA GLY A 22 -4.74 32.56 41.88
C GLY A 22 -5.43 31.21 41.66
N ILE A 23 -6.63 31.02 42.21
CA ILE A 23 -7.42 29.80 42.02
C ILE A 23 -7.84 29.64 40.55
N ALA A 24 -8.27 30.72 39.91
CA ALA A 24 -8.62 30.71 38.48
C ALA A 24 -7.40 30.30 37.62
N PHE A 25 -6.22 30.84 37.90
CA PHE A 25 -4.99 30.51 37.18
C PHE A 25 -4.58 29.04 37.34
N LEU A 26 -4.64 28.51 38.57
CA LEU A 26 -4.38 27.09 38.83
C LEU A 26 -5.36 26.17 38.09
N THR A 27 -6.63 26.58 37.99
CA THR A 27 -7.64 25.83 37.25
C THR A 27 -7.33 25.79 35.75
N ILE A 28 -6.91 26.93 35.18
CA ILE A 28 -6.49 27.01 33.77
C ILE A 28 -5.25 26.15 33.52
N LEU A 29 -4.26 26.19 34.41
CA LEU A 29 -3.04 25.38 34.29
C LEU A 29 -3.33 23.88 34.30
N ASN A 30 -4.17 23.41 35.23
CA ASN A 30 -4.55 22.00 35.29
C ASN A 30 -5.31 21.56 34.03
N SER A 31 -6.18 22.43 33.52
CA SER A 31 -6.89 22.17 32.26
C SER A 31 -5.92 22.11 31.08
N ALA A 32 -5.01 23.09 30.96
CA ALA A 32 -4.02 23.15 29.90
C ALA A 32 -3.10 21.93 29.90
N TYR A 33 -2.66 21.48 31.08
CA TYR A 33 -1.85 20.27 31.23
C TYR A 33 -2.60 19.03 30.73
N ARG A 34 -3.87 18.87 31.11
CA ARG A 34 -4.70 17.74 30.65
C ARG A 34 -4.89 17.75 29.14
N VAL A 35 -5.19 18.92 28.56
CA VAL A 35 -5.36 19.08 27.11
C VAL A 35 -4.05 18.76 26.39
N SER A 36 -2.93 19.28 26.87
CA SER A 36 -1.60 19.01 26.30
C SER A 36 -1.26 17.52 26.30
N SER A 37 -1.51 16.80 27.39
CA SER A 37 -1.26 15.36 27.45
C SER A 37 -2.16 14.55 26.51
N VAL A 38 -3.43 14.94 26.34
CA VAL A 38 -4.33 14.29 25.37
C VAL A 38 -3.90 14.57 23.94
N GLN A 39 -3.46 15.80 23.64
CA GLN A 39 -2.98 16.18 22.32
C GLN A 39 -1.69 15.45 21.96
N GLU A 40 -0.74 15.33 22.90
CA GLU A 40 0.48 14.55 22.71
C GLU A 40 0.17 13.08 22.39
N ARG A 41 -0.70 12.44 23.18
CA ARG A 41 -1.12 11.05 22.92
C ARG A 41 -1.85 10.90 21.59
N GLY A 42 -2.70 11.87 21.25
CA GLY A 42 -3.40 11.89 19.96
C GLY A 42 -2.44 12.02 18.78
N MET A 43 -1.37 12.80 18.91
CA MET A 43 -0.33 12.93 17.90
C MET A 43 0.45 11.62 17.76
N LYS A 44 0.82 10.99 18.87
CA LYS A 44 1.49 9.67 18.86
C LYS A 44 0.64 8.59 18.21
N ALA A 45 -0.65 8.53 18.53
CA ALA A 45 -1.60 7.62 17.89
C ALA A 45 -1.72 7.89 16.38
N PHE A 46 -1.71 9.15 15.96
CA PHE A 46 -1.71 9.52 14.54
C PHE A 46 -0.46 9.00 13.81
N TRP A 47 0.74 9.25 14.35
CA TRP A 47 1.99 8.78 13.74
C TRP A 47 2.09 7.25 13.71
N LEU A 48 1.54 6.55 14.71
CA LEU A 48 1.43 5.09 14.68
C LEU A 48 0.52 4.60 13.57
N ALA A 49 -0.63 5.25 13.38
CA ALA A 49 -1.53 4.95 12.27
C ALA A 49 -0.85 5.20 10.91
N GLU A 50 -0.09 6.29 10.78
CA GLU A 50 0.63 6.62 9.55
C GLU A 50 1.73 5.60 9.25
N ALA A 51 2.55 5.26 10.24
CA ALA A 51 3.59 4.24 10.11
C ALA A 51 3.01 2.88 9.70
N GLY A 52 1.89 2.47 10.31
CA GLY A 52 1.20 1.25 9.95
C GLY A 52 0.66 1.27 8.51
N ALA A 53 0.10 2.40 8.08
CA ALA A 53 -0.37 2.58 6.70
C ALA A 53 0.81 2.47 5.72
N GLU A 54 1.87 3.27 5.91
CA GLU A 54 3.05 3.28 5.04
C GLU A 54 3.75 1.92 4.95
N LYS A 55 3.90 1.23 6.09
CA LYS A 55 4.47 -0.12 6.14
C LYS A 55 3.68 -1.09 5.26
N THR A 56 2.37 -0.91 5.15
CA THR A 56 1.47 -1.74 4.35
C THR A 56 1.47 -1.33 2.87
N VAL A 57 1.67 -0.05 2.56
CA VAL A 57 1.77 0.44 1.17
C VAL A 57 2.93 -0.22 0.42
N VAL A 58 4.12 -0.30 1.04
CA VAL A 58 5.33 -0.79 0.38
C VAL A 58 5.20 -2.21 -0.20
N PRO A 59 4.73 -3.23 0.55
CA PRO A 59 4.53 -4.56 -0.01
C PRO A 59 3.41 -4.60 -1.06
N ILE A 60 2.30 -3.86 -0.88
CA ILE A 60 1.22 -3.78 -1.86
C ILE A 60 1.70 -3.20 -3.20
N LEU A 61 2.60 -2.21 -3.17
CA LEU A 61 3.16 -1.64 -4.41
C LEU A 61 4.19 -2.55 -5.08
N LYS A 62 4.85 -3.44 -4.33
CA LYS A 62 5.83 -4.40 -4.87
C LYS A 62 5.16 -5.65 -5.45
N ASP A 63 4.00 -6.01 -4.92
CA ASP A 63 3.26 -7.20 -5.29
C ASP A 63 2.13 -6.83 -6.26
N THR A 64 2.33 -7.11 -7.54
CA THR A 64 1.32 -6.90 -8.58
C THR A 64 0.10 -7.82 -8.42
N GLY A 65 0.18 -8.84 -7.56
CA GLY A 65 -0.86 -9.85 -7.33
C GLY A 65 -1.50 -9.83 -5.94
N TRP A 66 -1.27 -8.80 -5.11
CA TRP A 66 -1.65 -8.74 -3.68
C TRP A 66 -3.09 -9.16 -3.32
N SER A 67 -4.01 -9.24 -4.28
CA SER A 67 -5.33 -9.85 -4.11
C SER A 67 -5.32 -11.34 -3.73
N ASP A 68 -4.19 -12.04 -3.87
CA ASP A 68 -4.04 -13.45 -3.50
C ASP A 68 -3.57 -13.67 -2.05
N ASN A 69 -3.14 -12.62 -1.36
CA ASN A 69 -2.68 -12.70 0.02
C ASN A 69 -3.86 -12.87 1.00
N SER A 70 -3.72 -13.83 1.91
CA SER A 70 -4.74 -14.19 2.91
C SER A 70 -4.84 -13.22 4.08
N ASP A 71 -3.79 -12.43 4.32
CA ASP A 71 -3.67 -11.57 5.50
C ASP A 71 -4.32 -10.21 5.22
N SER A 72 -5.63 -10.15 5.37
CA SER A 72 -6.43 -8.92 5.23
C SER A 72 -6.38 -8.02 6.47
N SER A 73 -5.77 -8.47 7.57
CA SER A 73 -5.57 -7.65 8.76
C SER A 73 -4.42 -8.14 9.61
N PHE A 74 -3.73 -7.22 10.27
CA PHE A 74 -2.71 -7.54 11.26
C PHE A 74 -2.55 -6.41 12.27
N SER A 75 -1.96 -6.71 13.42
CA SER A 75 -1.63 -5.72 14.44
C SER A 75 -0.22 -5.91 14.96
N GLU A 76 0.46 -4.80 15.23
CA GLU A 76 1.83 -4.79 15.71
C GLU A 76 2.03 -3.68 16.75
N GLY A 77 2.86 -3.97 17.74
CA GLY A 77 3.25 -3.01 18.77
C GLY A 77 4.47 -2.19 18.35
N LEU A 78 4.43 -0.87 18.55
CA LEU A 78 5.57 0.01 18.33
C LEU A 78 5.67 1.03 19.47
N GLY A 79 6.73 0.91 20.28
CA GLY A 79 6.95 1.77 21.44
C GLY A 79 5.88 1.58 22.52
N GLU A 80 5.18 2.66 22.87
CA GLU A 80 4.15 2.67 23.93
C GLU A 80 2.71 2.44 23.41
N GLY A 81 2.56 2.12 22.13
CA GLY A 81 1.27 1.88 21.49
C GLY A 81 1.32 0.73 20.50
N ASN A 82 0.21 0.51 19.83
CA ASN A 82 0.08 -0.46 18.74
C ASN A 82 -0.67 0.19 17.57
N PHE A 83 -0.53 -0.44 16.41
CA PHE A 83 -1.38 -0.15 15.28
C PHE A 83 -2.07 -1.42 14.78
N GLU A 84 -3.24 -1.26 14.19
CA GLU A 84 -4.06 -2.30 13.59
C GLU A 84 -4.37 -1.91 12.15
N ILE A 85 -4.09 -2.82 11.22
CA ILE A 85 -4.30 -2.64 9.80
C ILE A 85 -5.45 -3.52 9.35
N GLY A 86 -6.36 -2.94 8.58
CA GLY A 86 -7.36 -3.65 7.78
C GLY A 86 -7.17 -3.32 6.29
N ILE A 87 -7.26 -4.34 5.45
CA ILE A 87 -7.09 -4.26 4.00
C ILE A 87 -8.38 -4.75 3.36
N ASP A 88 -9.09 -3.84 2.68
CA ASP A 88 -10.34 -4.11 1.98
C ASP A 88 -10.16 -3.93 0.47
N TYR A 89 -10.73 -4.83 -0.32
CA TYR A 89 -10.73 -4.73 -1.78
C TYR A 89 -12.00 -4.02 -2.27
N ILE A 90 -11.85 -2.99 -3.11
CA ILE A 90 -12.97 -2.23 -3.67
C ILE A 90 -13.08 -2.52 -5.18
N GLY A 91 -14.15 -3.17 -5.60
CA GLY A 91 -14.43 -3.48 -7.01
C GLY A 91 -13.61 -4.66 -7.55
N THR A 92 -13.33 -4.66 -8.86
CA THR A 92 -12.74 -5.78 -9.62
C THR A 92 -11.23 -5.97 -9.42
N ASN A 93 -10.73 -5.89 -8.18
CA ASN A 93 -9.34 -6.16 -7.75
C ASN A 93 -8.28 -5.09 -8.10
N ALA A 94 -8.69 -3.92 -8.62
CA ALA A 94 -7.76 -2.84 -8.97
C ALA A 94 -7.65 -1.72 -7.90
N GLN A 95 -8.44 -1.79 -6.82
CA GLN A 95 -8.38 -0.81 -5.73
C GLN A 95 -8.31 -1.49 -4.38
N VAL A 96 -7.31 -1.10 -3.59
CA VAL A 96 -7.10 -1.56 -2.22
C VAL A 96 -7.33 -0.38 -1.29
N LYS A 97 -8.25 -0.54 -0.33
CA LYS A 97 -8.44 0.37 0.79
C LYS A 97 -7.66 -0.17 1.98
N ILE A 98 -6.77 0.65 2.51
CA ILE A 98 -6.02 0.37 3.74
C ILE A 98 -6.62 1.25 4.83
N THR A 99 -7.02 0.62 5.93
CA THR A 99 -7.48 1.28 7.14
C THR A 99 -6.46 1.02 8.23
N SER A 100 -5.76 2.04 8.69
CA SER A 100 -4.77 1.93 9.76
C SER A 100 -5.24 2.66 11.01
N LYS A 101 -5.31 1.95 12.13
CA LYS A 101 -5.71 2.48 13.44
C LYS A 101 -4.52 2.45 14.37
N GLY A 102 -4.05 3.61 14.83
CA GLY A 102 -3.03 3.73 15.87
C GLY A 102 -3.67 3.97 17.23
N MET A 103 -3.24 3.25 18.26
CA MET A 103 -3.73 3.39 19.63
C MET A 103 -2.59 3.67 20.61
N VAL A 104 -2.77 4.70 21.43
CA VAL A 104 -1.86 5.04 22.54
C VAL A 104 -2.68 5.34 23.79
N ARG A 105 -2.55 4.48 24.82
CA ARG A 105 -3.18 4.66 26.14
C ARG A 105 -4.67 5.06 26.06
N GLY A 106 -5.43 4.38 25.20
CA GLY A 106 -6.88 4.58 25.02
C GLY A 106 -7.28 5.72 24.07
N ILE A 107 -6.32 6.43 23.46
CA ILE A 107 -6.59 7.37 22.36
C ILE A 107 -6.34 6.65 21.04
N GLU A 108 -7.34 6.65 20.17
CA GLU A 108 -7.28 6.05 18.84
C GLU A 108 -7.26 7.14 17.76
N ARG A 109 -6.47 6.92 16.70
CA ARG A 109 -6.51 7.68 15.45
C ARG A 109 -6.54 6.72 14.28
N THR A 110 -7.36 7.04 13.28
CA THR A 110 -7.54 6.21 12.10
C THR A 110 -7.16 6.99 10.86
N ILE A 111 -6.38 6.37 9.99
CA ILE A 111 -6.03 6.86 8.66
C ILE A 111 -6.57 5.87 7.65
N GLU A 112 -7.24 6.40 6.62
CA GLU A 112 -7.69 5.61 5.48
C GLU A 112 -6.89 6.03 4.25
N MET A 113 -6.34 5.04 3.55
CA MET A 113 -5.65 5.23 2.28
C MET A 113 -6.29 4.38 1.20
N ARG A 114 -6.37 4.92 -0.01
CA ARG A 114 -6.79 4.17 -1.19
C ARG A 114 -5.63 4.08 -2.16
N ILE A 115 -5.23 2.86 -2.47
CA ILE A 115 -4.27 2.58 -3.54
C ILE A 115 -5.06 2.08 -4.73
N ILE A 116 -4.82 2.69 -5.88
CA ILE A 116 -5.33 2.20 -7.16
C ILE A 116 -4.16 1.43 -7.78
N ASN A 117 -4.22 0.11 -7.73
CA ASN A 117 -3.27 -0.72 -8.45
C ASN A 117 -3.75 -0.80 -9.91
N ILE A 118 -3.07 -0.09 -10.81
CA ILE A 118 -3.44 -0.01 -12.23
C ILE A 118 -3.12 -1.35 -12.94
N VAL A 119 -2.35 -2.23 -12.31
CA VAL A 119 -1.97 -3.52 -12.91
C VAL A 119 -2.87 -4.62 -12.37
N GLY A 120 -4.13 -4.61 -12.81
CA GLY A 120 -4.90 -5.86 -12.82
C GLY A 120 -4.15 -6.90 -13.66
N GLU A 121 -4.23 -8.18 -13.32
CA GLU A 121 -3.68 -9.24 -14.15
C GLU A 121 -4.05 -8.99 -15.62
N SER A 122 -3.05 -8.81 -16.47
CA SER A 122 -3.30 -8.48 -17.88
C SER A 122 -4.21 -9.55 -18.45
N VAL A 123 -5.26 -9.16 -19.17
CA VAL A 123 -6.13 -10.09 -19.90
C VAL A 123 -5.33 -11.05 -20.78
N ALA A 124 -4.11 -10.66 -21.17
CA ALA A 124 -3.17 -11.50 -21.90
C ALA A 124 -2.79 -12.81 -21.18
N PHE A 125 -2.75 -12.81 -19.85
CA PHE A 125 -2.38 -13.97 -19.04
C PHE A 125 -3.58 -14.76 -18.51
N LYS A 126 -4.79 -14.18 -18.57
CA LYS A 126 -6.05 -14.86 -18.23
C LYS A 126 -6.72 -15.53 -19.42
N SER A 127 -6.60 -14.93 -20.60
CA SER A 127 -7.25 -15.42 -21.82
C SER A 127 -6.56 -16.69 -22.34
N ALA A 128 -7.33 -17.63 -22.88
CA ALA A 128 -6.78 -18.79 -23.57
C ALA A 128 -6.02 -18.37 -24.85
N ILE A 129 -6.51 -17.31 -25.52
CA ILE A 129 -5.84 -16.71 -26.67
C ILE A 129 -5.90 -15.19 -26.52
N PHE A 130 -4.74 -14.54 -26.50
CA PHE A 130 -4.62 -13.09 -26.59
C PHE A 130 -3.75 -12.70 -27.79
N THR A 131 -4.21 -11.74 -28.60
CA THR A 131 -3.43 -11.22 -29.73
C THR A 131 -3.41 -9.69 -29.75
N ALA A 132 -2.23 -9.13 -29.99
CA ALA A 132 -2.01 -7.69 -30.14
C ALA A 132 -2.57 -7.11 -31.45
N LYS A 133 -3.04 -7.97 -32.37
CA LYS A 133 -3.55 -7.59 -33.69
C LYS A 133 -4.81 -8.42 -34.01
N ASN A 134 -5.00 -8.79 -35.27
CA ASN A 134 -6.10 -9.66 -35.70
C ASN A 134 -5.79 -11.13 -35.35
N LEU A 135 -6.83 -11.91 -35.05
CA LEU A 135 -6.79 -13.36 -35.00
C LEU A 135 -7.45 -13.91 -36.27
N THR A 136 -6.75 -14.77 -37.01
CA THR A 136 -7.35 -15.51 -38.13
C THR A 136 -7.21 -17.00 -37.90
N TYR A 137 -8.32 -17.73 -37.90
CA TYR A 137 -8.33 -19.17 -37.71
C TYR A 137 -8.84 -19.91 -38.96
N LYS A 138 -8.35 -21.14 -39.11
CA LYS A 138 -8.71 -22.05 -40.21
C LYS A 138 -9.37 -23.29 -39.61
N GLY A 139 -10.52 -23.70 -40.16
CA GLY A 139 -11.25 -24.88 -39.68
C GLY A 139 -12.13 -24.59 -38.46
N ASN A 140 -12.37 -25.63 -37.64
CA ASN A 140 -13.25 -25.60 -36.46
C ASN A 140 -12.43 -25.81 -35.18
N PRO A 141 -11.65 -24.81 -34.71
CA PRO A 141 -10.89 -24.96 -33.48
C PRO A 141 -11.83 -25.12 -32.28
N VAL A 142 -11.40 -25.88 -31.28
CA VAL A 142 -12.06 -25.97 -29.96
C VAL A 142 -11.19 -25.18 -28.98
N VAL A 143 -11.75 -24.15 -28.38
CA VAL A 143 -11.08 -23.30 -27.39
C VAL A 143 -11.97 -23.23 -26.16
N ASN A 144 -11.39 -23.58 -25.01
CA ASN A 144 -12.04 -23.46 -23.71
C ASN A 144 -11.29 -22.38 -22.92
N GLY A 145 -11.95 -21.25 -22.73
CA GLY A 145 -11.38 -20.02 -22.19
C GLY A 145 -11.50 -18.86 -23.17
N ASP A 146 -11.38 -17.65 -22.64
CA ASP A 146 -11.65 -16.42 -23.38
C ASP A 146 -10.63 -16.16 -24.50
N ILE A 147 -11.12 -15.53 -25.56
CA ILE A 147 -10.34 -15.14 -26.74
C ILE A 147 -10.42 -13.62 -26.88
N VAL A 148 -9.29 -12.95 -26.80
CA VAL A 148 -9.20 -11.49 -26.86
C VAL A 148 -8.25 -11.06 -27.98
N ALA A 149 -8.75 -10.23 -28.88
CA ALA A 149 -7.98 -9.63 -29.95
C ALA A 149 -8.08 -8.11 -29.91
N LYS A 150 -6.95 -7.41 -30.03
CA LYS A 150 -6.94 -5.95 -30.22
C LYS A 150 -7.44 -5.52 -31.59
N GLY A 151 -7.43 -6.43 -32.56
CA GLY A 151 -8.06 -6.27 -33.86
C GLY A 151 -9.28 -7.17 -34.02
N THR A 152 -9.49 -7.69 -35.21
CA THR A 152 -10.64 -8.55 -35.53
C THR A 152 -10.34 -10.05 -35.36
N ILE A 153 -11.36 -10.84 -35.04
CA ILE A 153 -11.35 -12.29 -34.97
C ILE A 153 -12.10 -12.82 -36.19
N SER A 154 -11.39 -13.46 -37.11
CA SER A 154 -11.92 -13.87 -38.40
C SER A 154 -11.65 -15.35 -38.71
N GLY A 155 -12.64 -16.02 -39.29
CA GLY A 155 -12.50 -17.41 -39.72
C GLY A 155 -13.61 -17.80 -40.69
N LYS A 156 -13.39 -18.89 -41.43
CA LYS A 156 -14.37 -19.41 -42.40
C LYS A 156 -15.45 -20.30 -41.79
N LYS A 157 -15.27 -20.72 -40.53
CA LYS A 157 -16.21 -21.57 -39.78
C LYS A 157 -16.29 -21.05 -38.33
N SER A 158 -16.93 -21.76 -37.41
CA SER A 158 -17.08 -21.34 -36.02
C SER A 158 -16.02 -21.94 -35.09
N ILE A 159 -15.64 -21.16 -34.06
CA ILE A 159 -14.90 -21.64 -32.90
C ILE A 159 -15.89 -22.37 -31.98
N LYS A 160 -15.51 -23.56 -31.49
CA LYS A 160 -16.29 -24.37 -30.55
C LYS A 160 -15.68 -24.29 -29.14
N GLY A 161 -16.46 -24.69 -28.13
CA GLY A 161 -16.03 -24.71 -26.72
C GLY A 161 -16.68 -23.59 -25.93
N ASP A 162 -16.34 -23.50 -24.65
CA ASP A 162 -16.80 -22.44 -23.76
C ASP A 162 -15.82 -21.27 -23.85
N ASN A 163 -16.14 -20.27 -24.68
CA ASN A 163 -15.30 -19.11 -24.92
C ASN A 163 -16.14 -17.84 -25.11
N THR A 164 -15.63 -16.73 -24.57
CA THR A 164 -16.06 -15.38 -24.95
C THR A 164 -15.09 -14.80 -25.95
N GLN A 165 -15.58 -14.23 -27.05
CA GLN A 165 -14.75 -13.57 -28.08
C GLN A 165 -14.85 -12.06 -27.93
N THR A 166 -13.73 -11.39 -27.70
CA THR A 166 -13.62 -9.94 -27.62
C THR A 166 -12.73 -9.42 -28.74
N GLU A 167 -13.32 -8.65 -29.65
CA GLU A 167 -12.62 -7.95 -30.73
C GLU A 167 -12.36 -6.49 -30.36
N ASN A 168 -11.38 -5.85 -31.01
CA ASN A 168 -11.03 -4.44 -30.84
C ASN A 168 -10.74 -4.06 -29.38
N SER A 169 -10.15 -4.99 -28.61
CA SER A 169 -9.83 -4.76 -27.21
C SER A 169 -8.84 -3.60 -27.03
N SER A 170 -9.17 -2.67 -26.12
CA SER A 170 -8.30 -1.56 -25.73
C SER A 170 -7.18 -1.98 -24.77
N GLU A 171 -7.18 -3.23 -24.33
CA GLU A 171 -6.25 -3.73 -23.32
C GLU A 171 -4.79 -3.59 -23.78
N PRO A 172 -3.89 -3.08 -22.91
CA PRO A 172 -2.49 -2.91 -23.26
C PRO A 172 -1.82 -4.27 -23.41
N PHE A 173 -0.86 -4.35 -24.33
CA PHE A 173 0.02 -5.53 -24.40
C PHE A 173 0.91 -5.50 -23.15
N PRO A 174 1.09 -6.64 -22.45
CA PRO A 174 1.97 -6.67 -21.28
C PRO A 174 3.37 -6.26 -21.71
N THR A 175 3.93 -5.26 -21.04
CA THR A 175 5.30 -4.81 -21.27
C THR A 175 6.23 -5.56 -20.32
N LEU A 176 7.37 -6.02 -20.85
CA LEU A 176 8.42 -6.61 -20.03
C LEU A 176 9.12 -5.49 -19.24
N ASP A 177 9.15 -5.61 -17.92
CA ASP A 177 9.99 -4.75 -17.08
C ASP A 177 11.45 -5.22 -17.17
N GLU A 178 12.16 -4.72 -18.19
CA GLU A 178 13.56 -5.09 -18.42
C GLU A 178 14.48 -4.73 -17.25
N ASP A 179 14.23 -3.63 -16.54
CA ASP A 179 15.09 -3.18 -15.46
C ASP A 179 15.00 -4.10 -14.24
N TYR A 180 13.79 -4.56 -13.93
CA TYR A 180 13.57 -5.60 -12.92
C TYR A 180 14.31 -6.89 -13.27
N PHE A 181 14.13 -7.43 -14.48
CA PHE A 181 14.79 -8.66 -14.89
C PHE A 181 16.31 -8.50 -15.02
N ARG A 182 16.82 -7.33 -15.44
CA ARG A 182 18.25 -7.01 -15.45
C ARG A 182 18.83 -6.96 -14.03
N THR A 183 18.08 -6.43 -13.08
CA THR A 183 18.48 -6.39 -11.67
C THR A 183 18.53 -7.79 -11.07
N LEU A 184 17.50 -8.61 -11.30
CA LEU A 184 17.50 -10.02 -10.90
C LEU A 184 18.64 -10.80 -11.55
N ALA A 185 18.92 -10.60 -12.84
CA ALA A 185 20.04 -11.26 -13.51
C ALA A 185 21.40 -10.90 -12.90
N LYS A 186 21.60 -9.63 -12.51
CA LYS A 186 22.79 -9.17 -11.78
C LYS A 186 22.90 -9.80 -10.39
N VAL A 187 21.78 -9.87 -9.66
CA VAL A 187 21.71 -10.46 -8.30
C VAL A 187 21.94 -11.97 -8.35
N ASN A 188 21.35 -12.67 -9.32
CA ASN A 188 21.44 -14.12 -9.46
C ASN A 188 22.80 -14.63 -9.96
N LYS A 189 23.79 -13.75 -10.19
CA LYS A 189 25.09 -14.12 -10.77
C LYS A 189 24.93 -15.13 -11.92
N ALA A 190 23.97 -14.90 -12.83
CA ALA A 190 23.88 -15.65 -14.08
C ALA A 190 25.02 -15.28 -15.06
N ASN A 191 26.10 -14.71 -14.54
CA ASN A 191 27.42 -14.71 -15.14
C ASN A 191 28.13 -15.95 -14.63
N GLY A 192 28.43 -16.87 -15.57
CA GLY A 192 29.20 -18.10 -15.38
C GLY A 192 29.89 -18.21 -14.03
N ASN A 193 29.28 -19.02 -13.16
CA ASN A 193 29.92 -19.49 -11.95
C ASN A 193 31.31 -20.04 -12.32
N SER A 194 32.37 -19.48 -11.74
CA SER A 194 33.76 -19.91 -11.94
C SER A 194 34.07 -21.27 -11.30
N GLY A 195 33.06 -22.13 -11.16
CA GLY A 195 33.13 -23.46 -10.59
C GLY A 195 32.47 -24.47 -11.54
N VAL A 196 32.89 -25.72 -11.41
CA VAL A 196 32.74 -26.88 -12.33
C VAL A 196 31.29 -27.18 -12.80
N ASN A 197 30.26 -26.51 -12.28
CA ASN A 197 28.84 -26.78 -12.56
C ASN A 197 28.01 -25.53 -12.97
N GLY A 198 28.63 -24.47 -13.50
CA GLY A 198 27.92 -23.30 -14.02
C GLY A 198 27.48 -23.44 -15.48
N ASN A 199 26.26 -23.02 -15.81
CA ASN A 199 25.81 -22.89 -17.20
C ASN A 199 26.50 -21.68 -17.86
N TYR A 200 27.30 -21.93 -18.89
CA TYR A 200 27.93 -20.89 -19.72
C TYR A 200 26.99 -20.51 -20.87
N PHE A 201 26.43 -19.30 -20.82
CA PHE A 201 25.79 -18.69 -21.99
C PHE A 201 26.72 -17.60 -22.53
N GLN A 202 27.50 -17.92 -23.55
CA GLN A 202 28.27 -16.92 -24.30
C GLN A 202 27.82 -16.95 -25.76
N GLY A 203 27.21 -15.85 -26.22
CA GLY A 203 26.96 -15.64 -27.65
C GLY A 203 28.27 -15.26 -28.35
N GLY A 204 28.50 -15.84 -29.53
CA GLY A 204 29.72 -15.66 -30.34
C GLY A 204 30.53 -16.95 -30.49
N ASN A 205 31.79 -16.83 -30.94
CA ASN A 205 32.74 -17.95 -31.02
C ASN A 205 33.71 -17.89 -29.83
N PRO A 206 33.44 -18.62 -28.73
CA PRO A 206 34.38 -18.67 -27.61
C PRO A 206 35.60 -19.54 -27.95
N SER A 207 36.80 -19.08 -27.62
CA SER A 207 38.01 -19.91 -27.55
C SER A 207 38.44 -20.05 -26.09
N PHE A 208 38.75 -21.27 -25.66
CA PHE A 208 39.27 -21.55 -24.32
C PHE A 208 40.65 -22.21 -24.45
N ASP A 209 41.64 -21.68 -23.72
CA ASP A 209 43.01 -22.21 -23.73
C ASP A 209 43.23 -23.35 -22.72
N SER A 210 42.35 -23.52 -21.73
CA SER A 210 42.21 -24.76 -20.94
C SER A 210 40.95 -24.71 -20.07
N LEU A 211 40.38 -25.88 -19.79
CA LEU A 211 39.36 -26.10 -18.77
C LEU A 211 40.06 -26.82 -17.62
N ASN A 212 40.03 -26.23 -16.41
CA ASN A 212 40.44 -26.92 -15.18
C ASN A 212 39.32 -27.81 -14.66
#